data_AF-A0A4S0II83-F1
#
_entry.id   AF-A0A4S0II83-F1
#
_cell.length_a   1.000
_cell.length_b   1.000
_cell.length_c   1.000
_cell.angle_alpha   90.00
_cell.angle_beta   90.00
_cell.angle_gamma   90.00
#
_symmetry.space_group_name_H-M   'P 1'
#
loop_
_entity.id
_entity.type
_entity.pdbx_description
1 polymer ?
#
loop_
_entity_poly.entity_id
_entity_poly.type
_entity_poly.pdbx_seq_one_letter_code
_entity_poly.pdbx_strand_id
1 'polypeptide(L)'
;PIGILADLQGPKLRVGKFANVKEALTPGQTFTLDDNPEPGNSSRVYLPHPEILSSVEPGHRLLIDDGKLELKAIKSDGKSITCTVVAGSGISDKKGVSLPDTD
;
A
#
# COMPACT_ATOMS: atom_id res chain seq x y z
N PRO A 1 12.27 37.11 14.85
CA PRO A 1 12.20 35.67 15.18
C PRO A 1 11.67 34.87 13.99
N ILE A 2 12.49 34.02 13.41
CA ILE A 2 12.14 33.21 12.23
C ILE A 2 11.79 31.81 12.74
N GLY A 3 10.54 31.39 12.58
CA GLY A 3 10.12 30.03 12.90
C GLY A 3 10.58 29.08 11.81
N ILE A 4 11.41 28.09 12.15
CA ILE A 4 11.79 27.02 11.25
C ILE A 4 10.73 25.92 11.41
N LEU A 5 9.91 25.75 10.38
CA LEU A 5 9.04 24.58 10.23
C LEU A 5 9.88 23.48 9.59
N ALA A 6 10.32 22.52 10.41
CA ALA A 6 10.88 21.27 9.93
C ALA A 6 9.71 20.35 9.56
N ASP A 7 9.41 20.25 8.27
CA ASP A 7 8.52 19.21 7.73
C ASP A 7 9.24 17.87 7.83
N LEU A 8 8.90 17.10 8.86
CA LEU A 8 9.20 15.68 8.92
C LEU A 8 8.35 15.00 7.85
N GLN A 9 8.85 14.99 6.61
CA GLN A 9 8.31 14.12 5.58
C GLN A 9 8.33 12.70 6.14
N GLY A 10 7.18 12.22 6.61
CA GLY A 10 6.97 10.83 6.97
C GLY A 10 7.43 9.95 5.81
N PRO A 11 7.86 8.70 6.09
CA PRO A 11 8.41 7.83 5.06
C PRO A 11 7.45 7.77 3.88
N LYS A 12 7.90 8.25 2.71
CA LYS A 12 7.10 8.19 1.47
C LYS A 12 6.98 6.74 1.05
N LEU A 13 5.97 6.05 1.57
CA LEU A 13 5.69 4.65 1.26
C LEU A 13 5.33 4.54 -0.22
N ARG A 14 5.99 3.62 -0.91
CA ARG A 14 5.76 3.39 -2.34
C ARG A 14 5.69 1.90 -2.62
N VAL A 15 4.76 1.50 -3.47
CA VAL A 15 4.74 0.13 -4.00
C VAL A 15 5.86 -0.09 -5.01
N GLY A 16 6.26 -1.34 -5.16
CA GLY A 16 7.23 -1.81 -6.12
C GLY A 16 6.75 -1.74 -7.58
N LYS A 17 7.40 -2.53 -8.43
CA LYS A 17 7.06 -2.63 -9.85
C LYS A 17 5.98 -3.68 -10.06
N PHE A 18 5.09 -3.43 -11.01
CA PHE A 18 4.14 -4.41 -11.52
C PHE A 18 4.66 -5.04 -12.81
N ALA A 19 4.26 -6.28 -13.08
CA ALA A 19 4.60 -6.99 -14.32
C ALA A 19 4.10 -6.25 -15.57
N ASN A 20 2.90 -5.65 -15.51
CA ASN A 20 2.25 -4.97 -16.62
C ASN A 20 2.32 -3.44 -16.58
N VAL A 21 3.20 -2.85 -15.74
CA VAL A 21 3.31 -1.39 -15.46
C VAL A 21 2.10 -0.82 -14.72
N LYS A 22 0.89 -1.18 -15.16
CA LYS A 22 -0.39 -0.96 -14.50
C LYS A 22 -1.12 -2.27 -14.34
N GLU A 23 -1.88 -2.38 -13.26
CA GLU A 23 -2.78 -3.48 -13.01
C GLU A 23 -4.19 -2.96 -12.78
N ALA A 24 -5.17 -3.72 -13.26
CA ALA A 24 -6.57 -3.41 -13.06
C ALA A 24 -7.06 -4.22 -11.85
N LEU A 25 -7.59 -3.52 -10.87
CA LEU A 25 -8.12 -4.14 -9.66
C LEU A 25 -9.63 -4.07 -9.70
N THR A 26 -10.28 -5.10 -9.17
CA THR A 26 -11.75 -5.10 -9.06
C THR A 26 -12.15 -4.87 -7.61
N PRO A 27 -13.09 -3.95 -7.31
CA PRO A 27 -13.66 -3.85 -5.97
C PRO A 27 -14.22 -5.21 -5.50
N GLY A 28 -13.86 -5.60 -4.28
CA GLY A 28 -14.15 -6.92 -3.70
C GLY A 28 -13.07 -7.98 -3.93
N GLN A 29 -12.07 -7.72 -4.76
CA GLN A 29 -10.94 -8.63 -4.98
C GLN A 29 -9.97 -8.62 -3.79
N THR A 30 -9.33 -9.76 -3.56
CA THR A 30 -8.24 -9.88 -2.58
C THR A 30 -6.91 -9.45 -3.21
N PHE A 31 -6.16 -8.61 -2.49
CA PHE A 31 -4.89 -8.04 -2.91
C PHE A 31 -3.86 -8.11 -1.77
N THR A 32 -2.69 -8.68 -2.02
CA THR A 32 -1.67 -8.92 -1.00
C THR A 32 -0.45 -8.03 -1.18
N LEU A 33 -0.05 -7.29 -0.15
CA LEU A 33 1.22 -6.58 -0.14
C LEU A 33 2.25 -7.45 0.58
N ASP A 34 3.39 -7.75 -0.05
CA ASP A 34 4.44 -8.59 0.52
C ASP A 34 5.83 -7.97 0.35
N ASP A 35 6.82 -8.48 1.10
CA ASP A 35 8.23 -8.10 0.96
C ASP A 35 8.96 -8.90 -0.14
N ASN A 36 8.24 -9.52 -1.08
CA ASN A 36 8.91 -10.29 -2.13
C ASN A 36 9.21 -9.38 -3.34
N PRO A 37 10.49 -9.21 -3.74
CA PRO A 37 10.94 -8.28 -4.77
C PRO A 37 10.48 -8.62 -6.20
N GLU A 38 9.77 -9.74 -6.37
CA GLU A 38 9.13 -10.10 -7.64
C GLU A 38 8.14 -9.04 -8.12
N PRO A 39 7.99 -8.89 -9.46
CA PRO A 39 7.03 -7.97 -10.04
C PRO A 39 5.60 -8.33 -9.60
N GLY A 40 4.88 -7.33 -9.06
CA GLY A 40 3.50 -7.45 -8.65
C GLY A 40 2.53 -7.71 -9.81
N ASN A 41 1.34 -8.19 -9.48
CA ASN A 41 0.23 -8.50 -10.39
C ASN A 41 -1.10 -8.05 -9.77
N SER A 42 -2.23 -8.41 -10.39
CA SER A 42 -3.58 -8.08 -9.92
C SER A 42 -3.91 -8.59 -8.51
N SER A 43 -3.14 -9.53 -7.97
CA SER A 43 -3.40 -10.17 -6.68
C SER A 43 -2.34 -9.89 -5.63
N ARG A 44 -1.13 -9.43 -6.01
CA ARG A 44 -0.07 -9.09 -5.07
C ARG A 44 0.85 -7.97 -5.55
N VAL A 45 1.48 -7.25 -4.64
CA VAL A 45 2.52 -6.28 -4.96
C VAL A 45 3.64 -6.28 -3.92
N TYR A 46 4.86 -6.08 -4.40
CA TYR A 46 6.00 -5.82 -3.55
C TYR A 46 5.87 -4.48 -2.82
N LEU A 47 6.03 -4.47 -1.51
CA LEU A 47 6.16 -3.27 -0.69
C LEU A 47 7.52 -3.31 0.04
N PRO A 48 8.49 -2.45 -0.35
CA PRO A 48 9.83 -2.39 0.25
C PRO A 48 9.85 -1.73 1.65
N HIS A 49 8.88 -2.06 2.50
CA HIS A 49 8.70 -1.48 3.83
C HIS A 49 8.21 -2.53 4.82
N PRO A 50 9.11 -3.41 5.30
CA PRO A 50 8.75 -4.46 6.26
C PRO A 50 8.18 -3.89 7.57
N GLU A 51 8.61 -2.70 8.00
CA GLU A 51 8.10 -2.02 9.20
C GLU A 51 6.59 -1.74 9.12
N ILE A 52 6.08 -1.43 7.92
CA ILE A 52 4.64 -1.25 7.68
C ILE A 52 3.94 -2.59 7.61
N LEU A 53 4.56 -3.60 7.01
CA LEU A 53 4.00 -4.96 6.97
C LEU A 53 3.77 -5.52 8.38
N SER A 54 4.62 -5.13 9.34
CA SER A 54 4.46 -5.45 10.77
C SER A 54 3.56 -4.50 11.55
N SER A 55 3.43 -3.23 11.16
CA SER A 55 2.61 -2.25 11.88
C SER A 55 1.14 -2.25 11.42
N VAL A 56 0.84 -2.80 10.25
CA VAL A 56 -0.53 -2.88 9.76
C VAL A 56 -1.30 -3.95 10.50
N GLU A 57 -2.45 -3.57 11.04
CA GLU A 57 -3.39 -4.47 11.67
C GLU A 57 -4.59 -4.76 10.74
N PRO A 58 -5.21 -5.95 10.85
CA PRO A 58 -6.44 -6.25 10.13
C PRO A 58 -7.54 -5.25 10.50
N GLY A 59 -8.11 -4.59 9.49
CA GLY A 59 -9.07 -3.50 9.62
C GLY A 59 -8.56 -2.16 9.09
N HIS A 60 -7.24 -1.97 9.04
CA HIS A 60 -6.62 -0.72 8.57
C HIS A 60 -6.89 -0.45 7.09
N ARG A 61 -6.98 0.83 6.74
CA ARG A 61 -7.14 1.27 5.36
C ARG A 61 -5.78 1.58 4.76
N LEU A 62 -5.58 1.14 3.52
CA LEU A 62 -4.43 1.49 2.71
C LEU A 62 -4.94 2.25 1.49
N LEU A 63 -4.53 3.51 1.39
CA LEU A 63 -4.85 4.38 0.28
C LEU A 63 -3.68 4.36 -0.70
N ILE A 64 -3.97 4.13 -1.97
CA ILE A 64 -2.97 4.12 -3.04
C ILE A 64 -3.31 5.22 -4.04
N ASP A 65 -2.27 5.89 -4.54
CA ASP A 65 -2.36 6.99 -5.49
C ASP A 65 -3.25 8.14 -4.98
N ASP A 66 -2.93 8.67 -3.79
CA ASP A 66 -3.67 9.74 -3.11
C ASP A 66 -5.16 9.40 -2.87
N GLY A 67 -5.46 8.12 -2.63
CA GLY A 67 -6.81 7.63 -2.32
C GLY A 67 -7.66 7.27 -3.54
N LYS A 68 -7.09 7.21 -4.75
CA LYS A 68 -7.83 6.68 -5.92
C LYS A 68 -8.15 5.19 -5.81
N LEU A 69 -7.31 4.45 -5.09
CA LEU A 69 -7.55 3.07 -4.74
C LEU A 69 -7.53 2.94 -3.22
N GLU A 70 -8.60 2.37 -2.68
CA GLU A 70 -8.74 2.07 -1.25
C GLU A 70 -8.73 0.55 -1.07
N LEU A 71 -7.82 0.11 -0.22
CA LEU A 71 -7.67 -1.27 0.20
C LEU A 71 -7.95 -1.35 1.70
N LYS A 72 -8.53 -2.45 2.14
CA LYS A 72 -8.75 -2.73 3.56
C LYS A 72 -8.01 -3.98 3.97
N ALA A 73 -7.08 -3.85 4.91
CA ALA A 73 -6.37 -4.98 5.47
C ALA A 73 -7.35 -5.97 6.10
N ILE A 74 -7.29 -7.24 5.70
CA ILE A 74 -8.10 -8.34 6.24
C ILE A 74 -7.24 -9.18 7.18
N LYS A 75 -5.94 -9.31 6.86
CA LYS A 75 -4.97 -10.11 7.60
C LYS A 75 -3.58 -9.55 7.41
N SER A 76 -2.78 -9.51 8.47
CA SER A 76 -1.35 -9.23 8.41
C SER A 76 -0.56 -10.38 9.03
N ASP A 77 0.50 -10.79 8.36
CA ASP A 77 1.43 -11.84 8.78
C ASP A 77 2.82 -11.25 9.11
N GLY A 78 2.92 -9.93 9.26
CA GLY A 78 4.17 -9.19 9.51
C GLY A 78 5.13 -9.09 8.31
N LYS A 79 5.05 -10.05 7.38
CA LYS A 79 5.81 -10.07 6.11
C LYS A 79 4.92 -9.92 4.88
N SER A 80 3.63 -10.09 5.05
CA SER A 80 2.62 -9.90 4.02
C SER A 80 1.31 -9.44 4.64
N ILE A 81 0.62 -8.53 3.97
CA ILE A 81 -0.69 -8.03 4.35
C ILE A 81 -1.67 -8.44 3.25
N THR A 82 -2.65 -9.26 3.59
CA THR A 82 -3.78 -9.54 2.72
C THR A 82 -4.82 -8.45 2.91
N CYS A 83 -5.20 -7.78 1.84
CA CYS A 83 -6.18 -6.71 1.79
C CYS A 83 -7.33 -7.05 0.84
N THR A 84 -8.48 -6.39 0.99
CA THR A 84 -9.56 -6.40 0.01
C THR A 84 -9.65 -5.03 -0.63
N VAL A 85 -9.84 -4.99 -1.95
CA VAL A 85 -10.12 -3.75 -2.67
C VAL A 85 -11.51 -3.24 -2.28
N VAL A 86 -11.59 -2.09 -1.64
CA VAL A 86 -12.86 -1.45 -1.28
C VAL A 86 -13.31 -0.54 -2.41
N ALA A 87 -12.39 0.27 -2.94
CA ALA A 87 -12.68 1.23 -3.99
C ALA A 87 -11.48 1.40 -4.93
N GLY A 88 -11.75 1.80 -6.17
CA GLY A 88 -10.74 2.00 -7.21
C GLY A 88 -10.58 0.80 -8.13
N SER A 89 -10.13 1.07 -9.35
CA SER A 89 -10.08 0.08 -10.44
C SER A 89 -8.69 -0.13 -11.04
N GLY A 90 -7.67 0.56 -10.54
CA GLY A 90 -6.33 0.47 -11.12
C GLY A 90 -5.21 0.90 -10.19
N ILE A 91 -4.07 0.23 -10.34
CA ILE A 91 -2.82 0.49 -9.64
C ILE A 91 -1.68 0.56 -10.66
N SER A 92 -0.58 1.24 -10.35
CA SER A 92 0.59 1.31 -11.22
C SER A 92 1.88 1.19 -10.41
N ASP A 93 3.03 1.11 -11.07
CA ASP A 93 4.32 1.06 -10.39
C ASP A 93 4.67 2.36 -9.66
N LYS A 94 5.45 2.24 -8.59
CA LYS A 94 5.96 3.37 -7.77
C LYS A 94 4.88 4.28 -7.19
N LYS A 95 3.63 3.80 -7.11
CA LYS A 95 2.52 4.53 -6.53
C LYS A 95 2.73 4.72 -5.03
N GLY A 96 2.36 5.91 -4.56
CA GLY A 96 2.38 6.23 -3.15
C GLY A 96 1.33 5.41 -2.41
N VAL A 97 1.73 4.84 -1.27
CA VAL A 97 0.83 4.23 -0.30
C VAL A 97 0.70 5.18 0.87
N SER A 98 -0.50 5.29 1.43
CA SER A 98 -0.76 6.07 2.61
C SER A 98 -1.65 5.27 3.54
N LEU A 99 -1.29 5.26 4.81
CA LEU A 99 -2.07 4.60 5.85
C LEU A 99 -2.57 5.69 6.79
N PRO A 100 -3.87 6.04 6.75
CA PRO A 100 -4.45 7.01 7.66
C PRO A 100 -4.64 6.46 9.08
N ASP A 101 -4.66 5.13 9.25
CA ASP A 101 -5.00 4.46 10.51
C ASP A 101 -3.78 3.93 11.28
N THR A 102 -2.55 4.21 10.85
CA THR A 102 -1.33 3.76 11.54
C THR A 102 -0.78 4.89 12.42
N ASP A 103 -0.84 4.70 13.75
CA ASP A 103 -0.21 5.56 14.78
C ASP A 103 1.29 5.28 14.95
#